data_AF-A0A354GTK6-F1
#
_entry.id   AF-A0A354GTK6-F1
#
_cell.length_a   1.000
_cell.length_b   1.000
_cell.length_c   1.000
_cell.angle_alpha   90.00
_cell.angle_beta   90.00
_cell.angle_gamma   90.00
#
_symmetry.space_group_name_H-M   'P 1'
#
loop_
_entity.id
_entity.type
_entity.pdbx_description
1 polymer ?
#
loop_
_entity_poly.entity_id
_entity_poly.type
_entity_poly.pdbx_seq_one_letter_code
_entity_poly.pdbx_strand_id
1 'polypeptide(L)'
;MHSGDRVWRERGLRDAVLAGDELAWRTLYDESFAGLYAYVLWRCASLRDRADEAVQETWLTAVRRVGRFDPEAGSFAGWLHGIAANVLRNQFRRERIELRALTRPGSPNSGRMRDMADDSGRLRDP
;
A
#
# COMPACT_ATOMS: atom_id res chain seq x y z
N MET A 1 19.78 -15.09 -13.95
CA MET A 1 20.43 -13.89 -13.39
C MET A 1 21.20 -14.32 -12.15
N HIS A 2 22.51 -14.14 -12.11
CA HIS A 2 23.29 -14.57 -10.95
C HIS A 2 22.82 -13.74 -9.75
N SER A 3 22.46 -14.38 -8.63
CA SER A 3 22.02 -13.67 -7.43
C SER A 3 23.06 -12.62 -6.99
N GLY A 4 24.34 -12.85 -7.28
CA GLY A 4 25.43 -11.89 -7.08
C GLY A 4 25.30 -10.61 -7.90
N ASP A 5 24.89 -10.68 -9.17
CA ASP A 5 24.72 -9.50 -10.04
C ASP A 5 23.62 -8.58 -9.50
N ARG A 6 22.52 -9.18 -9.03
CA ARG A 6 21.40 -8.43 -8.42
C ARG A 6 21.86 -7.73 -7.15
N VAL A 7 22.47 -8.48 -6.22
CA VAL A 7 22.88 -7.98 -4.91
C VAL A 7 23.86 -6.81 -5.04
N TRP A 8 24.87 -6.94 -5.90
CA TRP A 8 25.84 -5.86 -6.14
C TRP A 8 25.15 -4.60 -6.70
N ARG A 9 24.25 -4.77 -7.67
CA ARG A 9 23.52 -3.66 -8.28
C ARG A 9 22.59 -2.96 -7.29
N GLU A 10 21.78 -3.72 -6.56
CA GLU A 10 20.85 -3.18 -5.56
C GLU A 10 21.59 -2.51 -4.40
N ARG A 11 22.77 -3.03 -4.00
CA ARG A 11 23.66 -2.39 -3.03
C ARG A 11 24.16 -1.04 -3.55
N GLY A 12 24.68 -1.00 -4.77
CA GLY A 12 25.15 0.25 -5.39
C GLY A 12 24.04 1.29 -5.52
N LEU A 13 22.85 0.88 -5.96
CA LEU A 13 21.68 1.77 -6.03
C LEU A 13 21.28 2.30 -4.65
N ARG A 14 21.21 1.43 -3.64
CA ARG A 14 20.90 1.84 -2.26
C ARG A 14 21.93 2.86 -1.74
N ASP A 15 23.21 2.59 -1.92
CA ASP A 15 24.27 3.45 -1.39
C ASP A 15 24.28 4.82 -2.11
N ALA A 16 24.02 4.85 -3.42
CA ALA A 16 23.84 6.09 -4.18
C ALA A 16 22.61 6.89 -3.73
N VAL A 17 21.47 6.22 -3.49
CA VAL A 17 20.28 6.86 -2.91
C VAL A 17 20.59 7.50 -1.56
N LEU A 18 21.34 6.80 -0.70
CA LEU A 18 21.75 7.34 0.62
C LEU A 18 22.70 8.54 0.50
N ALA A 19 23.44 8.64 -0.61
CA ALA A 19 24.26 9.80 -0.94
C ALA A 19 23.47 10.95 -1.61
N GLY A 20 22.17 10.78 -1.85
CA GLY A 20 21.30 11.79 -2.45
C GLY A 20 21.18 11.72 -3.98
N ASP A 21 21.59 10.62 -4.61
CA ASP A 21 21.44 10.42 -6.05
C ASP A 21 19.97 10.13 -6.43
N GLU A 22 19.32 11.12 -7.04
CA GLU A 22 17.94 11.04 -7.50
C GLU A 22 17.75 10.02 -8.64
N LEU A 23 18.75 9.83 -9.51
CA LEU A 23 18.67 8.87 -10.62
C LEU A 23 18.69 7.43 -10.10
N ALA A 24 19.48 7.16 -9.06
CA ALA A 24 19.48 5.87 -8.39
C ALA A 24 18.11 5.56 -7.77
N TRP A 25 17.49 6.56 -7.14
CA TRP A 25 16.13 6.42 -6.59
C TRP A 25 15.10 6.16 -7.69
N ARG A 26 15.14 6.95 -8.76
CA ARG A 26 14.26 6.78 -9.92
C ARG A 26 14.38 5.39 -10.55
N THR A 27 15.60 4.87 -10.64
CA THR A 27 15.84 3.50 -11.14
C THR A 27 15.13 2.45 -10.30
N LEU A 28 15.27 2.51 -8.97
CA LEU A 28 14.57 1.60 -8.06
C LEU A 28 13.04 1.73 -8.17
N TYR A 29 12.55 2.97 -8.34
CA TYR A 29 11.14 3.26 -8.50
C TYR A 29 10.58 2.68 -9.80
N ASP A 30 11.17 3.03 -10.94
CA ASP A 30 10.69 2.65 -12.27
C ASP A 30 10.65 1.12 -12.43
N GLU A 31 11.64 0.42 -11.89
CA GLU A 31 11.72 -1.05 -11.96
C GLU A 31 10.72 -1.77 -11.06
N SER A 32 10.30 -1.14 -9.95
CA SER A 32 9.52 -1.81 -8.91
C SER A 32 8.05 -1.38 -8.91
N PHE A 33 7.72 -0.20 -9.45
CA PHE A 33 6.38 0.39 -9.35
C PHE A 33 5.29 -0.51 -9.92
N ALA A 34 5.44 -0.97 -11.16
CA ALA A 34 4.41 -1.76 -11.82
C ALA A 34 4.12 -3.07 -11.07
N GLY A 35 5.17 -3.76 -10.60
CA GLY A 35 5.05 -4.99 -9.83
C GLY A 35 4.38 -4.77 -8.47
N LEU A 36 4.83 -3.74 -7.74
CA LEU A 36 4.24 -3.37 -6.46
C LEU A 36 2.76 -2.98 -6.60
N TYR A 37 2.44 -2.14 -7.59
CA TYR A 37 1.07 -1.68 -7.83
C TYR A 37 0.15 -2.86 -8.16
N ALA A 38 0.57 -3.77 -9.04
CA ALA A 38 -0.20 -4.97 -9.37
C ALA A 38 -0.44 -5.86 -8.13
N TYR A 39 0.60 -6.07 -7.31
CA TYR A 39 0.48 -6.80 -6.04
C TYR A 39 -0.55 -6.15 -5.12
N VAL A 40 -0.44 -4.84 -4.87
CA VAL A 40 -1.35 -4.12 -3.98
C VAL A 40 -2.78 -4.12 -4.50
N LEU A 41 -2.98 -3.87 -5.80
CA LEU A 41 -4.30 -3.86 -6.42
C LEU A 41 -5.01 -5.21 -6.27
N TRP A 42 -4.27 -6.32 -6.48
CA TRP A 42 -4.79 -7.66 -6.25
C TRP A 42 -5.21 -7.87 -4.78
N ARG A 43 -4.40 -7.41 -3.83
CA ARG A 43 -4.71 -7.50 -2.39
C ARG A 43 -5.90 -6.64 -1.96
N CYS A 44 -6.19 -5.57 -2.70
CA CYS A 44 -7.34 -4.69 -2.50
C CYS A 44 -8.58 -5.12 -3.29
N ALA A 45 -8.63 -6.35 -3.83
CA ALA A 45 -9.74 -6.83 -4.64
C ALA A 45 -10.09 -5.89 -5.82
N SER A 46 -9.06 -5.30 -6.44
CA SER A 46 -9.18 -4.33 -7.54
C SER A 46 -9.83 -2.99 -7.19
N LEU A 47 -10.02 -2.68 -5.91
CA LEU A 47 -10.46 -1.35 -5.45
C LEU A 47 -9.30 -0.35 -5.57
N ARG A 48 -9.33 0.48 -6.62
CA ARG A 48 -8.23 1.39 -6.98
C ARG A 48 -7.91 2.41 -5.88
N ASP A 49 -8.91 3.08 -5.34
CA ASP A 49 -8.70 4.11 -4.31
C ASP A 49 -7.92 3.57 -3.10
N ARG A 50 -8.25 2.35 -2.66
CA ARG A 50 -7.54 1.66 -1.58
C ARG A 50 -6.12 1.27 -1.98
N ALA A 51 -5.95 0.82 -3.20
CA ALA A 51 -4.64 0.43 -3.72
C ALA A 51 -3.71 1.64 -3.84
N ASP A 52 -4.20 2.77 -4.37
CA ASP A 52 -3.46 4.01 -4.54
C ASP A 52 -2.97 4.54 -3.20
N GLU A 53 -3.83 4.59 -2.18
CA GLU A 53 -3.45 5.00 -0.83
C GLU A 53 -2.36 4.08 -0.24
N ALA A 54 -2.54 2.76 -0.37
CA ALA A 54 -1.57 1.79 0.14
C ALA A 54 -0.22 1.86 -0.59
N VAL A 55 -0.22 2.08 -1.90
CA VAL A 55 1.01 2.26 -2.70
C VAL A 55 1.73 3.54 -2.29
N GLN A 56 1.01 4.65 -2.12
CA GLN A 56 1.60 5.91 -1.66
C GLN A 56 2.26 5.76 -0.28
N GLU A 57 1.56 5.19 0.70
CA GLU A 57 2.09 4.97 2.06
C GLU A 57 3.29 4.00 2.04
N THR A 58 3.26 3.00 1.14
CA THR A 58 4.39 2.08 0.94
C THR A 58 5.63 2.81 0.47
N TRP A 59 5.51 3.67 -0.55
CA TRP A 59 6.63 4.46 -1.07
C TRP A 59 7.15 5.47 -0.05
N LEU A 60 6.25 6.18 0.65
CA LEU A 60 6.65 7.09 1.75
C LEU A 60 7.43 6.35 2.84
N THR A 61 6.99 5.14 3.18
CA THR A 61 7.71 4.28 4.14
C THR A 61 9.05 3.82 3.59
N ALA A 62 9.11 3.45 2.31
CA ALA A 62 10.34 3.02 1.64
C ALA A 62 11.39 4.14 1.63
N VAL A 63 11.02 5.37 1.23
CA VAL A 63 11.91 6.55 1.28
C VAL A 63 12.51 6.72 2.68
N ARG A 64 11.66 6.70 3.71
CA ARG A 64 12.08 6.89 5.12
C ARG A 64 12.97 5.75 5.64
N ARG A 65 12.91 4.56 5.02
CA ARG A 65 13.55 3.34 5.53
C ARG A 65 14.54 2.72 4.57
N VAL A 66 14.89 3.37 3.46
CA VAL A 66 15.79 2.82 2.44
C VAL A 66 17.16 2.44 3.02
N GLY A 67 17.63 3.14 4.05
CA GLY A 67 18.86 2.76 4.77
C GLY A 67 18.79 1.42 5.52
N ARG A 68 17.59 0.85 5.71
CA ARG A 68 17.38 -0.49 6.29
C ARG A 68 17.19 -1.57 5.23
N PHE A 69 17.15 -1.21 3.94
CA PHE A 69 17.11 -2.21 2.88
C PHE A 69 18.45 -2.94 2.84
N ASP A 70 18.39 -4.27 2.93
CA ASP A 70 19.53 -5.16 2.83
C ASP A 70 19.39 -6.06 1.58
N PRO A 71 20.17 -5.80 0.52
CA PRO A 71 20.16 -6.60 -0.71
C PRO A 71 20.51 -8.08 -0.52
N GLU A 72 21.25 -8.43 0.54
CA GLU A 72 21.60 -9.82 0.87
C GLU A 72 20.39 -10.59 1.42
N ALA A 73 19.52 -9.90 2.16
CA ALA A 73 18.32 -10.48 2.76
C ALA A 73 17.18 -10.67 1.73
N GLY A 74 17.21 -9.96 0.61
CA GLY A 74 16.22 -10.08 -0.45
C GLY A 74 16.27 -8.93 -1.46
N SER A 75 15.50 -9.05 -2.54
CA SER A 75 15.40 -7.98 -3.54
C SER A 75 14.67 -6.76 -3.01
N PHE A 76 14.91 -5.60 -3.62
CA PHE A 76 14.21 -4.36 -3.29
C PHE A 76 12.69 -4.49 -3.47
N ALA A 77 12.26 -5.16 -4.56
CA ALA A 77 10.85 -5.45 -4.80
C ALA A 77 10.24 -6.35 -3.70
N GLY A 78 10.97 -7.36 -3.23
CA GLY A 78 10.52 -8.22 -2.12
C GLY A 78 10.40 -7.43 -0.81
N TRP A 79 11.34 -6.54 -0.53
CA TRP A 79 11.30 -5.64 0.61
C TRP A 79 10.10 -4.68 0.55
N LEU A 80 9.81 -4.10 -0.63
CA LEU A 80 8.61 -3.29 -0.87
C LEU A 80 7.31 -4.06 -0.62
N HIS A 81 7.21 -5.30 -1.10
CA HIS A 81 6.03 -6.15 -0.82
C HIS A 81 5.85 -6.40 0.68
N GLY A 82 6.93 -6.55 1.43
CA GLY A 82 6.88 -6.67 2.89
C GLY A 82 6.33 -5.40 3.56
N ILE A 83 6.75 -4.23 3.10
CA ILE A 83 6.20 -2.94 3.57
C ILE A 83 4.71 -2.85 3.23
N ALA A 84 4.33 -3.10 1.97
CA ALA A 84 2.96 -3.03 1.50
C ALA A 84 2.02 -3.99 2.28
N ALA A 85 2.48 -5.21 2.56
CA ALA A 85 1.72 -6.16 3.37
C ALA A 85 1.42 -5.61 4.78
N ASN A 86 2.37 -4.88 5.38
CA ASN A 86 2.18 -4.24 6.68
C ASN A 86 1.23 -3.03 6.59
N VAL A 87 1.35 -2.21 5.56
CA VAL A 87 0.43 -1.08 5.29
C VAL A 87 -1.01 -1.59 5.17
N LEU A 88 -1.24 -2.56 4.29
CA LEU A 88 -2.56 -3.15 4.05
C LEU A 88 -3.14 -3.79 5.32
N ARG A 89 -2.32 -4.53 6.09
CA ARG A 89 -2.74 -5.11 7.37
C ARG A 89 -3.20 -4.02 8.34
N ASN A 90 -2.51 -2.89 8.39
CA ASN A 90 -2.87 -1.77 9.24
C ASN A 90 -4.15 -1.06 8.78
N GLN A 91 -4.32 -0.84 7.47
CA GLN A 91 -5.55 -0.28 6.90
C GLN A 91 -6.76 -1.18 7.20
N PHE A 92 -6.70 -2.48 6.88
CA PHE A 92 -7.80 -3.41 7.17
C PHE A 92 -8.11 -3.52 8.66
N ARG A 93 -7.09 -3.43 9.53
CA ARG A 93 -7.31 -3.40 10.98
C ARG A 93 -8.08 -2.13 11.40
N ARG A 94 -7.76 -0.96 10.83
CA ARG A 94 -8.44 0.31 11.11
C ARG A 94 -9.89 0.28 10.63
N GLU A 95 -10.13 -0.12 9.37
CA GLU A 95 -11.47 -0.26 8.80
C GLU A 95 -12.36 -1.16 9.66
N ARG A 96 -11.83 -2.31 10.10
CA ARG A 96 -12.58 -3.24 10.95
C ARG A 96 -12.93 -2.65 12.31
N ILE A 97 -12.06 -1.82 12.89
CA ILE A 97 -12.32 -1.14 14.16
C ILE A 97 -13.39 -0.07 13.98
N GLU A 98 -13.32 0.71 12.90
CA GLU A 98 -14.30 1.75 12.56
C GLU A 98 -15.68 1.14 12.30
N LEU A 99 -15.76 0.08 11.50
CA LEU A 99 -17.01 -0.66 11.24
C LEU A 99 -17.66 -1.16 12.54
N ARG A 100 -16.85 -1.70 13.46
CA ARG A 100 -17.33 -2.15 14.78
C ARG A 100 -17.81 -1.00 15.65
N ALA A 101 -17.18 0.17 15.58
CA ALA A 101 -17.62 1.35 16.32
C ALA A 101 -18.94 1.90 15.78
N LEU A 102 -19.17 1.82 14.47
CA LEU A 102 -20.42 2.22 13.81
C LEU A 102 -21.58 1.29 14.14
N THR A 103 -21.33 -0.01 14.25
CA THR A 103 -22.35 -1.03 14.57
C THR A 103 -22.59 -1.23 16.07
N ARG A 104 -21.88 -0.50 16.95
CA ARG A 104 -22.08 -0.60 18.40
C ARG A 104 -23.42 0.05 18.80
N PRO A 105 -24.28 -0.63 19.60
CA PRO A 105 -25.50 -0.03 20.13
C PRO A 105 -25.19 1.28 20.88
N GLY A 106 -25.88 2.37 20.52
CA GLY A 106 -25.64 3.71 21.07
C GLY A 106 -24.59 4.55 20.33
N SER A 107 -24.08 4.11 19.15
CA SER A 107 -23.22 4.94 18.32
C SER A 107 -24.02 6.12 17.72
N PRO A 108 -23.54 7.38 17.78
CA PRO A 108 -24.26 8.54 17.25
C PRO A 108 -24.51 8.47 15.72
N ASN A 109 -23.82 7.56 15.01
CA ASN A 109 -23.99 7.33 13.58
C ASN A 109 -24.87 6.10 13.23
N SER A 110 -25.39 5.40 14.24
CA SER A 110 -26.21 4.18 14.04
C SER A 110 -27.56 4.42 13.36
N GLY A 111 -28.04 5.67 13.34
CA GLY A 111 -29.29 6.06 12.68
C GLY A 111 -29.16 6.32 11.18
N ARG A 112 -28.01 6.82 10.69
CA ARG A 112 -27.86 7.31 9.31
C ARG A 112 -27.90 6.21 8.23
N MET A 113 -27.64 4.96 8.59
CA MET A 113 -27.68 3.83 7.65
C MET A 113 -29.09 3.25 7.48
N ARG A 114 -30.04 3.55 8.38
CA ARG A 114 -31.47 3.22 8.20
C ARG A 114 -32.12 4.14 7.18
N ASP A 115 -31.75 5.42 7.18
CA ASP A 115 -32.37 6.44 6.32
C ASP A 115 -31.94 6.31 4.85
N MET A 116 -30.70 5.88 4.55
CA MET A 116 -30.27 5.67 3.15
C MET A 116 -30.88 4.43 2.49
N ALA A 117 -31.35 3.46 3.28
CA ALA A 117 -32.01 2.27 2.76
C ALA A 117 -33.50 2.52 2.44
N ASP A 118 -34.11 3.60 2.96
CA ASP A 118 -35.51 3.94 2.68
C ASP A 118 -35.71 4.78 1.40
N ASP A 119 -34.72 5.62 1.06
CA ASP A 119 -34.80 6.54 -0.09
C ASP A 119 -34.59 5.83 -1.45
N SER A 120 -34.01 4.62 -1.42
CA SER A 120 -33.78 3.80 -2.62
C SER A 120 -35.09 3.24 -3.23
N GLY A 121 -36.23 3.39 -2.55
CA GLY A 121 -37.51 2.80 -2.94
C GLY A 121 -38.51 3.75 -3.64
N ARG A 122 -38.17 5.01 -3.92
CA ARG A 122 -39.16 6.01 -4.38
C ARG A 122 -38.99 6.58 -5.79
N LEU A 123 -38.11 6.03 -6.63
CA LEU A 123 -37.97 6.45 -8.04
C LEU A 123 -38.13 5.27 -9.04
N ARG A 124 -39.39 4.89 -9.24
CA ARG A 124 -40.02 4.21 -10.41
C ARG A 124 -41.48 4.04 -9.98
N ASP A 125 -42.53 4.54 -10.62
CA ASP A 125 -42.94 4.72 -12.03
C ASP A 125 -44.18 5.66 -11.99
N PRO A 126 -44.71 6.25 -13.10
CA PRO A 126 -44.87 5.65 -14.44
C PRO A 126 -44.35 6.44 -15.64
#